data_AF-A0A3B5PSM8-F1
#
_entry.id   AF-A0A3B5PSM8-F1
#
_cell.length_a   1.000
_cell.length_b   1.000
_cell.length_c   1.000
_cell.angle_alpha   90.00
_cell.angle_beta   90.00
_cell.angle_gamma   90.00
#
_symmetry.space_group_name_H-M   'P 1'
#
loop_
_entity.id
_entity.type
_entity.pdbx_description
1 polymer ?
#
loop_
_entity_poly.entity_id
_entity_poly.type
_entity_poly.pdbx_seq_one_letter_code
_entity_poly.pdbx_strand_id
1 'polypeptide(L)' 'MFGVTYFKMKDKKEAELWLGVDEVRVKIYPKDNK' A
#
# COMPACT_ATOMS: atom_id res chain seq x y z
N MET A 1 -3.41 1.19 12.32
CA MET A 1 -2.11 0.54 12.55
C MET A 1 -1.11 1.65 12.85
N PHE A 2 -0.65 1.78 14.10
CA PHE A 2 0.32 2.81 14.50
C PHE A 2 1.58 2.69 13.64
N GLY A 3 2.09 3.80 13.10
CA GLY A 3 3.37 3.87 12.37
C GLY A 3 3.33 3.61 10.86
N VAL A 4 2.23 3.10 10.31
CA VAL A 4 2.16 2.81 8.86
C VAL A 4 1.46 3.93 8.09
N THR A 5 2.18 4.55 7.16
CA THR A 5 1.63 5.54 6.23
C THR A 5 1.18 4.84 4.94
N TYR A 6 -0.07 5.07 4.53
CA TYR A 6 -0.66 4.44 3.36
C TYR A 6 -0.78 5.43 2.20
N PHE A 7 -0.26 5.03 1.03
CA PHE A 7 -0.41 5.75 -0.23
C PHE A 7 -1.23 4.93 -1.21
N LYS A 8 -2.12 5.59 -1.95
CA LYS A 8 -2.78 4.97 -3.10
C LYS A 8 -1.80 4.92 -4.26
N MET A 9 -1.66 3.77 -4.89
CA MET A 9 -0.88 3.62 -6.12
C MET A 9 -1.63 2.78 -7.14
N LYS A 10 -1.23 2.89 -8.40
CA LYS A 10 -1.73 2.05 -9.48
C LYS A 10 -0.56 1.27 -10.06
N ASP A 11 -0.77 -0.02 -10.31
CA ASP A 11 0.16 -0.82 -11.11
C ASP A 11 0.10 -0.41 -12.59
N LYS A 12 1.08 -0.83 -13.39
CA LYS A 12 1.09 -0.66 -14.85
C LYS A 12 -0.17 -1.20 -15.54
N LYS A 13 -0.82 -2.21 -14.95
CA LYS A 13 -2.11 -2.76 -15.42
C LYS A 13 -3.34 -2.02 -14.87
N GLU A 14 -3.15 -0.81 -14.34
CA GLU A 14 -4.19 0.03 -13.72
C GLU A 14 -4.85 -0.57 -12.47
N ALA A 15 -4.29 -1.63 -11.91
CA ALA A 15 -4.79 -2.23 -10.66
C ALA A 15 -4.55 -1.27 -9.48
N GLU A 16 -5.58 -1.01 -8.70
CA GLU A 16 -5.49 -0.14 -7.52
C GLU A 16 -4.89 -0.89 -6.31
N LEU A 17 -3.82 -0.35 -5.77
CA LEU A 17 -3.05 -0.92 -4.68
C LEU A 17 -2.79 0.12 -3.59
N TRP A 18 -2.45 -0.35 -2.40
CA TRP A 18 -1.97 0.46 -1.29
C TRP A 18 -0.50 0.17 -1.00
N LEU A 19 0.29 1.24 -0.96
CA LEU A 19 1.66 1.18 -0.47
C LEU A 19 1.66 1.56 1.00
N GLY A 20 1.93 0.59 1.87
CA GLY A 20 2.16 0.82 3.29
C GLY A 20 3.65 1.02 3.54
N VAL A 21 4.03 2.19 4.03
CA VAL A 21 5.40 2.52 4.42
C VAL A 21 5.46 2.61 5.93
N ASP A 22 6.38 1.86 6.51
CA ASP A 22 6.72 1.83 7.93
C ASP A 22 8.20 2.25 8.08
N GLU A 23 8.65 2.59 9.28
CA GLU A 23 10.01 3.11 9.56
C GLU A 23 11.14 2.23 8.98
N VAL A 24 10.88 0.94 8.77
CA VAL A 24 11.89 -0.02 8.31
C VAL A 24 11.55 -0.66 6.96
N ARG A 25 10.29 -0.64 6.52
CA ARG A 25 9.82 -1.50 5.43
C ARG A 25 8.75 -0.85 4.56
N VAL A 26 8.74 -1.27 3.29
CA VAL A 26 7.69 -0.97 2.32
C VAL A 26 6.91 -2.24 2.03
N LYS A 27 5.58 -2.19 2.14
CA LYS A 27 4.65 -3.29 1.86
C LYS A 27 3.58 -2.86 0.87
N ILE A 28 3.16 -3.79 0.02
CA ILE A 28 2.11 -3.57 -0.98
C ILE A 28 0.90 -4.40 -0.57
N TYR A 29 -0.26 -3.76 -0.51
CA TYR A 29 -1.53 -4.37 -0.18
C TYR A 29 -2.51 -4.20 -1.35
N PRO A 30 -3.24 -5.25 -1.73
CA PRO A 30 -4.34 -5.09 -2.67
C PRO A 30 -5.45 -4.24 -2.03
N LYS A 31 -6.10 -3.38 -2.84
CA LYS A 31 -7.20 -2.52 -2.36
C LYS A 31 -8.38 -3.30 -1.80
N ASP A 32 -8.57 -4.54 -2.23
CA ASP A 32 -9.71 -5.39 -1.88
C ASP A 32 -9.58 -6.15 -0.56
N ASN A 33 -8.38 -6.25 0.04
CA ASN A 33 -8.25 -6.90 1.36
C ASN A 33 -8.29 -5.87 2.48
N LYS A 34 -9.49 -5.68 3.02
CA LYS A 34 -9.68 -5.19 4.37
C LYS A 34 -10.04 -6.35 5.29
#